data_AF-A0A946ZEF2-F1
#
_entry.id   AF-A0A946ZEF2-F1
#
_cell.length_a   1.000
_cell.length_b   1.000
_cell.length_c   1.000
_cell.angle_alpha   90.00
_cell.angle_beta   90.00
_cell.angle_gamma   90.00
#
_symmetry.space_group_name_H-M   'P 1'
#
loop_
_entity.id
_entity.type
_entity.pdbx_description
1 polymer ?
#
loop_
_entity_poly.entity_id
_entity_poly.type
_entity_poly.pdbx_seq_one_letter_code
_entity_poly.pdbx_strand_id
1 'polypeptide(L)'
;MAFSALASQGSQDSFASANQAYNEGKYQDAITLYESILDEGMHSAELYFNLGNAYYKMNQVAPSIYFYEKALLLDPRDKEIQRNLSFAENMTIDSIEEIPEVGFSKLVNGITSVFSYDGWAIFSVATMILFVLLFLVYYFSISTTRKRVLFLGSFVMLGLSILSLATAFREYDMTIKDNPAIVFAQESEVHSDPNLRSESVFNLHEGTKVQVLESYNDDWSKIRLKDGKTGWIPTEDIKLLNFF
;
A
#
# COMPACT_ATOMS: atom_id res chain seq x y z
N MET A 1 11.44 23.37 22.43
CA MET A 1 10.18 22.94 23.06
C MET A 1 9.04 23.96 22.95
N ALA A 2 9.28 25.28 22.91
CA ALA A 2 8.20 26.26 22.72
C ALA A 2 7.69 26.39 21.26
N PHE A 3 8.58 26.23 20.27
CA PHE A 3 8.23 26.35 18.84
C PHE A 3 7.37 25.18 18.34
N SER A 4 7.63 23.95 18.83
CA SER A 4 6.82 22.77 18.47
C SER A 4 5.42 22.78 19.09
N ALA A 5 5.27 23.38 20.29
CA ALA A 5 3.98 23.49 20.97
C ALA A 5 3.06 24.54 20.31
N LEU A 6 3.62 25.65 19.84
CA LEU A 6 2.87 26.69 19.11
C LEU A 6 2.44 26.19 17.72
N ALA A 7 3.32 25.47 17.01
CA ALA A 7 2.98 24.85 15.72
C ALA A 7 1.89 23.78 15.86
N SER A 8 1.95 22.93 16.89
CA SER A 8 0.90 21.93 17.15
C SER A 8 -0.45 22.55 17.50
N GLN A 9 -0.47 23.72 18.14
CA GLN A 9 -1.69 24.38 18.57
C GLN A 9 -2.38 25.12 17.40
N GLY A 10 -1.60 25.83 16.57
CA GLY A 10 -2.12 26.45 15.34
C GLY A 10 -2.65 25.43 14.33
N SER A 11 -2.00 24.27 14.23
CA SER A 11 -2.49 23.13 13.44
C SER A 11 -3.83 22.58 13.94
N GLN A 12 -3.96 22.36 15.24
CA GLN A 12 -5.21 21.85 15.83
C GLN A 12 -6.38 22.81 15.61
N ASP A 13 -6.15 24.12 15.74
CA ASP A 13 -7.16 25.14 15.48
C ASP A 13 -7.54 25.19 13.98
N SER A 14 -6.56 25.01 13.10
CA SER A 14 -6.79 24.93 11.64
C SER A 14 -7.58 23.68 11.26
N PHE A 15 -7.27 22.54 11.89
CA PHE A 15 -7.98 21.28 11.68
C PHE A 15 -9.44 21.35 12.15
N ALA A 16 -9.67 21.95 13.32
CA ALA A 16 -11.02 22.18 13.83
C ALA A 16 -11.82 23.12 12.90
N SER A 17 -11.18 24.16 12.37
CA SER A 17 -11.78 25.08 11.40
C SER A 17 -12.13 24.38 10.08
N ALA A 18 -11.25 23.50 9.59
CA ALA A 18 -11.49 22.69 8.40
C ALA A 18 -12.68 21.72 8.60
N ASN A 19 -12.73 21.04 9.75
CA ASN A 19 -13.86 20.20 10.13
C ASN A 19 -15.17 20.99 10.19
N GLN A 20 -15.13 22.21 10.75
CA GLN A 20 -16.29 23.09 10.79
C GLN A 20 -16.75 23.48 9.38
N ALA A 21 -15.84 23.93 8.52
CA ALA A 21 -16.16 24.26 7.12
C ALA A 21 -16.78 23.07 6.40
N TYR A 22 -16.25 21.85 6.60
CA TYR A 22 -16.80 20.62 6.05
C TYR A 22 -18.24 20.36 6.54
N ASN A 23 -18.48 20.49 7.86
CA ASN A 23 -19.81 20.30 8.46
C ASN A 23 -20.83 21.34 8.00
N GLU A 24 -20.38 22.55 7.66
CA GLU A 24 -21.20 23.61 7.07
C GLU A 24 -21.45 23.40 5.56
N GLY A 25 -20.90 22.35 4.96
CA GLY A 25 -21.02 22.05 3.53
C GLY A 25 -20.10 22.89 2.62
N LYS A 26 -19.17 23.65 3.22
CA LYS A 26 -18.18 24.47 2.49
C LYS A 26 -16.96 23.61 2.14
N TYR A 27 -17.16 22.65 1.25
CA TYR A 27 -16.16 21.62 0.96
C TYR A 27 -14.87 22.18 0.36
N GLN A 28 -14.95 23.19 -0.51
CA GLN A 28 -13.76 23.82 -1.10
C GLN A 28 -12.92 24.56 -0.04
N ASP A 29 -13.58 25.24 0.91
CA ASP A 29 -12.90 25.91 2.01
C ASP A 29 -12.24 24.88 2.94
N ALA A 30 -12.94 23.78 3.22
CA ALA A 30 -12.40 22.67 4.01
C ALA A 30 -11.16 22.06 3.34
N ILE A 31 -11.20 21.79 2.03
CA ILE A 31 -10.04 21.31 1.26
C ILE A 31 -8.87 22.27 1.40
N THR A 32 -9.09 23.56 1.18
CA THR A 32 -8.04 24.58 1.27
C THR A 32 -7.37 24.58 2.66
N LEU A 33 -8.18 24.48 3.72
CA LEU A 33 -7.66 24.41 5.09
C LEU A 33 -6.91 23.09 5.34
N TYR A 34 -7.45 21.94 4.93
CA TYR A 34 -6.74 20.67 5.08
C TYR A 34 -5.44 20.61 4.27
N GLU A 35 -5.41 21.14 3.05
CA GLU A 35 -4.20 21.24 2.23
C GLU A 35 -3.16 22.14 2.89
N SER A 36 -3.55 23.25 3.52
CA SER A 36 -2.60 24.08 4.28
C SER A 36 -1.95 23.33 5.46
N ILE A 37 -2.69 22.40 6.11
CA ILE A 37 -2.16 21.54 7.17
C ILE A 37 -1.19 20.51 6.59
N LEU A 38 -1.47 19.99 5.38
CA LEU A 38 -0.52 19.13 4.66
C LEU A 38 0.76 19.88 4.25
N ASP A 39 0.64 21.12 3.80
CA ASP A 39 1.78 21.96 3.40
C ASP A 39 2.72 22.28 4.57
N GLU A 40 2.20 22.26 5.80
CA GLU A 40 2.99 22.34 7.04
C GLU A 40 3.72 21.01 7.38
N GLY A 41 3.59 19.97 6.56
CA GLY A 41 4.24 18.67 6.70
C GLY A 41 3.56 17.74 7.70
N MET A 42 2.29 17.99 8.04
CA MET A 42 1.54 17.14 8.96
C MET A 42 0.73 16.12 8.19
N HIS A 43 0.97 14.84 8.50
CA HIS A 43 0.31 13.73 7.85
C HIS A 43 -0.37 12.85 8.89
N SER A 44 -1.65 12.55 8.70
CA SER A 44 -2.40 11.62 9.55
C SER A 44 -3.48 10.92 8.72
N ALA A 45 -3.89 9.72 9.16
CA ALA A 45 -4.97 8.99 8.51
C ALA A 45 -6.27 9.83 8.51
N GLU A 46 -6.55 10.55 9.61
CA GLU A 46 -7.72 11.41 9.75
C GLU A 46 -7.72 12.60 8.78
N LEU A 47 -6.57 13.27 8.60
CA LEU A 47 -6.45 14.39 7.66
C LEU A 47 -6.70 13.94 6.22
N TYR A 48 -6.06 12.84 5.82
CA TYR A 48 -6.28 12.25 4.50
C TYR A 48 -7.71 11.76 4.30
N PHE A 49 -8.29 11.11 5.31
CA PHE A 49 -9.69 10.69 5.27
C PHE A 49 -10.65 11.88 5.07
N ASN A 50 -10.42 12.99 5.78
CA ASN A 50 -11.26 14.18 5.67
C ASN A 50 -11.09 14.93 4.34
N LEU A 51 -9.87 14.97 3.79
CA LEU A 51 -9.64 15.42 2.41
C LEU A 51 -10.40 14.55 1.41
N GLY A 52 -10.26 13.22 1.51
CA GLY A 52 -10.99 12.27 0.68
C GLY A 52 -12.49 12.51 0.71
N ASN A 53 -13.05 12.69 1.92
CA ASN A 53 -14.46 13.03 2.12
C ASN A 53 -14.86 14.36 1.44
N ALA A 54 -14.04 15.41 1.58
CA ALA A 54 -14.34 16.71 0.99
C ALA A 54 -14.32 16.67 -0.54
N TYR A 55 -13.32 16.00 -1.14
CA TYR A 55 -13.26 15.79 -2.58
C TYR A 55 -14.41 14.91 -3.10
N TYR A 56 -14.76 13.85 -2.36
CA TYR A 56 -15.90 13.00 -2.68
C TYR A 56 -17.20 13.81 -2.73
N LYS A 57 -17.42 14.70 -1.76
CA LYS A 57 -18.59 15.59 -1.73
C LYS A 57 -18.62 16.60 -2.89
N MET A 58 -17.47 16.91 -3.46
CA MET A 58 -17.34 17.76 -4.65
C MET A 58 -17.37 16.98 -5.97
N ASN A 59 -17.61 15.66 -5.93
CA ASN A 59 -17.54 14.75 -7.07
C ASN A 59 -16.18 14.77 -7.80
N GLN A 60 -15.09 15.04 -7.08
CA GLN A 60 -13.74 14.95 -7.63
C GLN A 60 -13.19 13.55 -7.35
N VAL A 61 -13.31 12.65 -8.34
CA VAL A 61 -13.12 11.21 -8.17
C VAL A 61 -11.66 10.87 -7.87
N ALA A 62 -10.72 11.27 -8.73
CA ALA A 62 -9.30 11.00 -8.53
C ALA A 62 -8.75 11.45 -7.17
N PRO A 63 -8.90 12.73 -6.74
CA PRO A 63 -8.36 13.16 -5.45
C PRO A 63 -9.07 12.47 -4.27
N SER A 64 -10.36 12.15 -4.37
CA SER A 64 -11.05 11.42 -3.30
C SER A 64 -10.43 10.04 -3.06
N ILE A 65 -10.25 9.25 -4.12
CA ILE A 65 -9.61 7.92 -4.08
C ILE A 65 -8.16 8.06 -3.60
N TYR A 66 -7.41 9.01 -4.15
CA TYR A 66 -6.01 9.25 -3.78
C TYR A 66 -5.83 9.49 -2.27
N PHE A 67 -6.68 10.34 -1.68
CA PHE A 67 -6.57 10.64 -0.26
C PHE A 67 -7.10 9.52 0.64
N TYR A 68 -8.13 8.78 0.25
CA TYR A 68 -8.52 7.57 0.99
C TYR A 68 -7.45 6.49 0.96
N GLU A 69 -6.80 6.27 -0.19
CA GLU A 69 -5.68 5.34 -0.32
C GLU A 69 -4.50 5.77 0.57
N LYS A 70 -4.15 7.06 0.57
CA LYS A 70 -3.15 7.61 1.52
C LYS A 70 -3.54 7.41 2.98
N ALA A 71 -4.81 7.54 3.32
CA ALA A 71 -5.29 7.28 4.67
C ALA A 71 -5.09 5.80 5.05
N LEU A 72 -5.35 4.85 4.14
CA LEU A 72 -5.11 3.42 4.34
C LEU A 72 -3.63 3.05 4.42
N LEU A 73 -2.71 3.84 3.86
CA LEU A 73 -1.28 3.62 4.09
C LEU A 73 -0.91 3.83 5.57
N LEU A 74 -1.63 4.72 6.27
CA LEU A 74 -1.39 5.03 7.68
C LEU A 74 -2.26 4.18 8.63
N ASP A 75 -3.48 3.85 8.22
CA ASP A 75 -4.36 2.93 8.95
C ASP A 75 -5.00 1.88 8.00
N PRO A 76 -4.26 0.79 7.66
CA PRO A 76 -4.71 -0.19 6.67
C PRO A 76 -5.97 -0.98 7.07
N ARG A 77 -6.35 -0.95 8.35
CA ARG A 77 -7.43 -1.79 8.89
C ARG A 77 -8.68 -0.99 9.26
N ASP A 78 -8.68 0.32 9.02
CA ASP A 78 -9.85 1.16 9.25
C ASP A 78 -10.98 0.81 8.27
N LYS A 79 -12.07 0.28 8.82
CA LYS A 79 -13.23 -0.15 8.03
C LYS A 79 -14.03 1.01 7.44
N GLU A 80 -13.97 2.18 8.07
CA GLU A 80 -14.66 3.36 7.59
C GLU A 80 -13.94 3.96 6.39
N ILE A 81 -12.60 4.05 6.42
CA ILE A 81 -11.80 4.46 5.26
C ILE A 81 -12.02 3.47 4.11
N GLN A 82 -11.93 2.16 4.35
CA GLN A 82 -12.15 1.13 3.32
C GLN A 82 -13.55 1.25 2.66
N ARG A 83 -14.59 1.49 3.47
CA ARG A 83 -15.95 1.64 2.95
C ARG A 83 -16.10 2.90 2.09
N ASN A 84 -15.55 4.03 2.53
CA ASN A 84 -15.65 5.28 1.78
C ASN A 84 -14.79 5.26 0.50
N LEU A 85 -13.61 4.63 0.55
CA LEU A 85 -12.84 4.32 -0.65
C LEU A 85 -13.67 3.53 -1.65
N SER A 86 -14.35 2.46 -1.22
CA SER A 86 -15.21 1.67 -2.10
C SER A 86 -16.35 2.48 -2.72
N PHE A 87 -16.91 3.46 -2.00
CA PHE A 87 -17.90 4.38 -2.59
C PHE A 87 -17.28 5.29 -3.65
N ALA A 88 -16.07 5.81 -3.41
CA ALA A 88 -15.33 6.61 -4.39
C ALA A 88 -14.93 5.80 -5.63
N GLU A 89 -14.47 4.57 -5.45
CA GLU A 89 -14.17 3.63 -6.53
C GLU A 89 -15.40 3.33 -7.39
N ASN A 90 -16.60 3.26 -6.81
CA ASN A 90 -17.83 3.08 -7.59
C ASN A 90 -18.20 4.30 -8.48
N MET A 91 -17.52 5.44 -8.31
CA MET A 91 -17.67 6.60 -9.18
C MET A 91 -16.72 6.56 -10.40
N THR A 92 -15.78 5.62 -10.47
CA THR A 92 -14.86 5.50 -11.61
C THR A 92 -15.60 5.03 -12.86
N ILE A 93 -15.12 5.48 -14.01
CA ILE A 93 -15.62 5.03 -15.31
C ILE A 93 -15.06 3.63 -15.61
N ASP A 94 -13.78 3.42 -15.32
CA ASP A 94 -13.11 2.15 -15.58
C ASP A 94 -13.55 1.11 -14.57
N SER A 95 -13.95 -0.06 -15.07
CA SER A 95 -14.20 -1.25 -14.26
C SER A 95 -13.12 -2.28 -14.56
N ILE A 96 -12.07 -2.28 -13.72
CA ILE A 96 -10.96 -3.22 -13.85
C ILE A 96 -11.24 -4.41 -12.96
N GLU A 97 -11.58 -5.54 -13.58
CA GLU A 97 -11.75 -6.80 -12.86
C GLU A 97 -10.41 -7.27 -12.28
N GLU A 98 -10.40 -7.56 -10.98
CA GLU A 98 -9.24 -8.15 -10.33
C GLU A 98 -9.11 -9.60 -10.76
N ILE A 99 -7.90 -10.05 -11.12
CA ILE A 99 -7.66 -11.47 -11.35
C ILE A 99 -7.87 -12.21 -10.02
N PRO A 100 -8.90 -13.07 -9.90
CA PRO A 100 -9.19 -13.71 -8.64
C PRO A 100 -8.04 -14.65 -8.25
N GLU A 101 -7.60 -14.58 -7.00
CA GLU A 101 -6.63 -15.54 -6.49
C GLU A 101 -7.29 -16.92 -6.31
N VAL A 102 -6.77 -17.93 -7.01
CA VAL A 102 -7.34 -19.28 -7.04
C VAL A 102 -6.40 -20.35 -6.48
N GLY A 103 -6.96 -21.32 -5.77
CA GLY A 103 -6.26 -22.53 -5.33
C GLY A 103 -5.05 -22.25 -4.42
N PHE A 104 -3.87 -22.70 -4.84
CA PHE A 104 -2.65 -22.62 -4.04
C PHE A 104 -2.08 -21.20 -3.93
N SER A 105 -2.32 -20.31 -4.91
CA SER A 105 -1.83 -18.92 -4.84
C SER A 105 -2.46 -18.16 -3.67
N LYS A 106 -3.77 -18.31 -3.46
CA LYS A 106 -4.50 -17.73 -2.33
C LYS A 106 -3.97 -18.19 -0.98
N LEU A 107 -3.62 -19.48 -0.86
CA LEU A 107 -3.05 -20.03 0.37
C LEU A 107 -1.66 -19.44 0.63
N VAL A 108 -0.81 -19.39 -0.40
CA VAL A 108 0.54 -18.81 -0.28
C VAL A 108 0.47 -17.33 0.07
N ASN A 109 -0.35 -16.55 -0.63
CA ASN A 109 -0.48 -15.11 -0.37
C ASN A 109 -1.06 -14.84 1.01
N GLY A 110 -2.10 -15.58 1.42
CA GLY A 110 -2.67 -15.48 2.76
C GLY A 110 -1.71 -15.84 3.90
N ILE A 111 -0.78 -16.78 3.68
CA ILE A 111 0.30 -17.05 4.64
C ILE A 111 1.32 -15.92 4.61
N THR A 112 1.78 -15.52 3.43
CA THR A 112 2.86 -14.53 3.28
C THR A 112 2.47 -13.19 3.92
N SER A 113 1.20 -12.78 3.80
CA SER A 113 0.67 -11.53 4.33
C SER A 113 0.45 -11.50 5.85
N VAL A 114 0.75 -12.58 6.59
CA VAL A 114 0.54 -12.63 8.05
C VAL A 114 1.53 -11.73 8.79
N PHE A 115 2.78 -11.67 8.32
CA PHE A 115 3.84 -10.85 8.89
C PHE A 115 4.47 -9.98 7.81
N SER A 116 5.04 -8.84 8.21
CA SER A 116 5.97 -8.10 7.35
C SER A 116 7.24 -8.91 7.09
N TYR A 117 8.05 -8.49 6.12
CA TYR A 117 9.35 -9.10 5.84
C TYR A 117 10.26 -9.14 7.10
N ASP A 118 10.23 -8.11 7.95
CA ASP A 118 10.94 -8.09 9.24
C ASP A 118 10.41 -9.14 10.21
N GLY A 119 9.08 -9.29 10.29
CA GLY A 119 8.46 -10.31 11.14
C GLY A 119 8.85 -11.73 10.71
N TRP A 120 8.84 -12.00 9.41
CA TRP A 120 9.34 -13.26 8.85
C TRP A 120 10.84 -13.46 9.07
N ALA A 121 11.66 -12.41 8.98
CA ALA A 121 13.09 -12.49 9.26
C ALA A 121 13.36 -12.83 10.74
N ILE A 122 12.67 -12.17 11.67
CA ILE A 122 12.76 -12.44 13.12
C ILE A 122 12.32 -13.88 13.43
N PHE A 123 11.22 -14.34 12.83
CA PHE A 123 10.74 -15.72 13.01
C PHE A 123 11.77 -16.75 12.48
N SER A 124 12.41 -16.46 11.34
CA SER A 124 13.47 -17.31 10.78
C SER A 124 14.67 -17.41 11.73
N VAL A 125 15.11 -16.30 12.32
CA VAL A 125 16.22 -16.29 13.30
C VAL A 125 15.84 -17.04 14.57
N ALA A 126 14.63 -16.83 15.10
CA ALA A 126 14.14 -17.52 16.31
C ALA A 126 14.10 -19.05 16.11
N THR A 127 13.59 -19.50 14.97
CA THR A 127 13.54 -20.93 14.62
C THR A 127 14.93 -21.51 14.34
N MET A 128 15.87 -20.72 13.79
CA MET A 128 17.28 -21.13 13.65
C MET A 128 17.96 -21.31 15.01
N ILE A 129 17.73 -20.41 15.96
CA ILE A 129 18.26 -20.56 17.33
C ILE A 129 17.69 -21.83 17.98
N LEU A 130 16.37 -22.07 17.84
CA LEU A 130 15.74 -23.27 18.36
C LEU A 130 16.29 -24.55 17.70
N PHE A 131 16.58 -24.52 16.40
CA PHE A 131 17.27 -25.61 15.70
C PHE A 131 18.62 -25.92 16.37
N VAL A 132 19.46 -24.91 16.58
CA VAL A 132 20.79 -25.07 17.21
C VAL A 132 20.64 -25.63 18.63
N LEU A 133 19.72 -25.10 19.42
CA LEU A 133 19.46 -25.60 20.78
C LEU A 133 19.01 -27.06 20.78
N LEU A 134 18.03 -27.44 19.95
CA LEU A 134 17.56 -28.82 19.85
C LEU A 134 18.67 -29.76 19.37
N PHE A 135 19.51 -29.30 18.45
CA PHE A 135 20.65 -30.08 17.95
C PHE A 135 21.74 -30.27 19.02
N LEU A 136 22.01 -29.24 19.83
CA LEU A 136 22.90 -29.35 20.99
C LEU A 136 22.35 -30.32 22.04
N VAL A 137 21.06 -30.23 22.38
CA VAL A 137 20.43 -31.18 23.32
C VAL A 137 20.44 -32.60 22.75
N TYR A 138 20.25 -32.76 21.44
CA TYR A 138 20.38 -34.05 20.75
C TYR A 138 21.78 -34.63 20.93
N TYR A 139 22.81 -33.82 20.73
CA TYR A 139 24.22 -34.23 20.83
C TYR A 139 24.56 -34.81 22.21
N PHE A 140 24.09 -34.15 23.29
CA PHE A 140 24.33 -34.59 24.67
C PHE A 140 23.33 -35.62 25.20
N SER A 141 22.27 -35.94 24.46
CA SER A 141 21.28 -36.92 24.89
C SER A 141 21.86 -38.33 24.86
N ILE A 142 21.43 -39.21 25.78
CA ILE A 142 21.87 -40.61 25.84
C ILE A 142 20.74 -41.57 25.45
N SER A 143 19.49 -41.21 25.77
CA SER A 143 18.31 -42.04 25.47
C SER A 143 17.99 -42.07 23.97
N THR A 144 17.80 -43.27 23.43
CA THR A 144 17.50 -43.52 22.00
C THR A 144 16.24 -42.78 21.54
N THR A 145 15.15 -42.83 22.32
CA THR A 145 13.88 -42.19 21.95
C THR A 145 14.02 -40.66 21.93
N ARG A 146 14.69 -40.10 22.93
CA ARG A 146 14.91 -38.64 23.03
C ARG A 146 15.80 -38.15 21.88
N LYS A 147 16.84 -38.89 21.52
CA LYS A 147 17.67 -38.57 20.34
C LYS A 147 16.84 -38.50 19.05
N ARG A 148 15.99 -39.50 18.81
CA ARG A 148 15.17 -39.55 17.58
C ARG A 148 14.22 -38.35 17.48
N VAL A 149 13.55 -38.00 18.58
CA VAL A 149 12.61 -36.86 18.61
C VAL A 149 13.34 -35.54 18.44
N LEU A 150 14.47 -35.32 19.15
CA LEU A 150 15.23 -34.08 19.05
C LEU A 150 15.87 -33.88 17.68
N PHE A 151 16.39 -34.94 17.08
CA PHE A 151 16.95 -34.90 15.73
C PHE A 151 15.86 -34.57 14.69
N LEU A 152 14.72 -35.27 14.74
CA LEU A 152 13.62 -34.97 13.82
C LEU A 152 13.10 -33.54 14.03
N GLY A 153 12.91 -33.13 15.28
CA GLY A 153 12.47 -31.79 15.65
C GLY A 153 13.43 -30.70 15.20
N SER A 154 14.75 -30.91 15.31
CA SER A 154 15.74 -29.94 14.83
C SER A 154 15.63 -29.75 13.32
N PHE A 155 15.51 -30.83 12.53
CA PHE A 155 15.34 -30.70 11.08
C PHE A 155 14.01 -30.03 10.69
N VAL A 156 12.93 -30.24 11.46
CA VAL A 156 11.67 -29.50 11.26
C VAL A 156 11.89 -28.00 11.50
N MET A 157 12.59 -27.61 12.56
CA MET A 157 12.89 -26.19 12.83
C MET A 157 13.81 -25.57 11.77
N LEU A 158 14.78 -26.33 11.26
CA LEU A 158 15.61 -25.89 10.14
C LEU A 158 14.75 -25.65 8.88
N GLY A 159 13.84 -26.58 8.55
CA GLY A 159 12.92 -26.43 7.42
C GLY A 159 12.01 -25.20 7.56
N LEU A 160 11.45 -24.97 8.75
CA LEU A 160 10.65 -23.78 9.04
C LEU A 160 11.47 -22.48 8.91
N SER A 161 12.71 -22.48 9.38
CA SER A 161 13.61 -21.32 9.27
C SER A 161 13.92 -20.97 7.81
N ILE A 162 14.19 -21.97 6.96
CA ILE A 162 14.43 -21.78 5.52
C ILE A 162 13.18 -21.27 4.82
N LEU A 163 12.01 -21.87 5.10
CA LEU A 163 10.74 -21.43 4.51
C LEU A 163 10.41 -19.99 4.91
N SER A 164 10.57 -19.66 6.19
CA SER A 164 10.38 -18.32 6.73
C SER A 164 11.34 -17.29 6.11
N LEU A 165 12.57 -17.69 5.82
CA LEU A 165 13.52 -16.81 5.16
C LEU A 165 13.14 -16.59 3.68
N ALA A 166 12.69 -17.64 3.00
CA ALA A 166 12.22 -17.54 1.62
C ALA A 166 10.97 -16.63 1.51
N THR A 167 10.04 -16.72 2.47
CA THR A 167 8.88 -15.82 2.53
C THR A 167 9.29 -14.39 2.86
N ALA A 168 10.29 -14.17 3.74
CA ALA A 168 10.81 -12.83 4.01
C ALA A 168 11.36 -12.15 2.73
N PHE A 169 12.17 -12.86 1.94
CA PHE A 169 12.68 -12.32 0.67
C PHE A 169 11.58 -12.08 -0.37
N ARG A 170 10.60 -12.99 -0.47
CA ARG A 170 9.45 -12.80 -1.36
C ARG A 170 8.65 -11.56 -0.98
N GLU A 171 8.35 -11.40 0.31
CA GLU A 171 7.58 -10.25 0.81
C GLU A 171 8.37 -8.95 0.61
N TYR A 172 9.68 -8.96 0.88
CA TYR A 172 10.56 -7.83 0.59
C TYR A 172 10.51 -7.40 -0.88
N ASP A 173 10.63 -8.37 -1.81
CA ASP A 173 10.53 -8.09 -3.25
C ASP A 173 9.15 -7.55 -3.65
N MET A 174 8.08 -7.99 -2.99
CA MET A 174 6.73 -7.49 -3.22
C MET A 174 6.57 -6.06 -2.73
N THR A 175 7.03 -5.76 -1.50
CA THR A 175 6.94 -4.41 -0.92
C THR A 175 7.78 -3.40 -1.70
N ILE A 176 9.01 -3.74 -2.10
CA ILE A 176 9.90 -2.81 -2.82
C ILE A 176 9.39 -2.48 -4.22
N LYS A 177 8.67 -3.41 -4.85
CA LYS A 177 8.07 -3.21 -6.18
C LYS A 177 6.66 -2.65 -6.12
N ASP A 178 6.09 -2.47 -4.93
CA ASP A 178 4.76 -1.90 -4.76
C ASP A 178 4.84 -0.38 -4.92
N ASN A 179 4.40 0.09 -6.09
CA ASN A 179 4.47 1.49 -6.44
C ASN A 179 3.14 1.98 -7.03
N PRO A 180 2.09 2.03 -6.21
CA PRO A 180 0.76 2.36 -6.69
C PRO A 180 0.62 3.86 -6.98
N ALA A 181 -0.12 4.16 -8.03
CA ALA A 181 -0.51 5.51 -8.43
C ALA A 181 -2.01 5.56 -8.76
N ILE A 182 -2.57 6.76 -8.69
CA ILE A 182 -3.94 7.06 -9.15
C ILE A 182 -3.84 7.93 -10.40
N VAL A 183 -4.63 7.62 -11.43
CA VAL A 183 -4.80 8.47 -12.61
C VAL A 183 -5.60 9.72 -12.22
N PHE A 184 -5.06 10.91 -12.50
CA PHE A 184 -5.68 12.22 -12.24
C PHE A 184 -6.22 12.90 -13.50
N ALA A 185 -5.74 12.51 -14.68
CA ALA A 185 -6.29 12.98 -15.95
C ALA A 185 -7.72 12.44 -16.15
N GLN A 186 -8.63 13.26 -16.68
CA GLN A 186 -10.01 12.85 -16.96
C GLN A 186 -10.07 11.65 -17.90
N GLU A 187 -9.24 11.67 -18.93
CA GLU A 187 -8.99 10.57 -19.85
C GLU A 187 -7.52 10.64 -20.26
N SER A 188 -6.83 9.50 -20.28
CA SER A 188 -5.44 9.38 -20.68
C SER A 188 -5.25 8.16 -21.58
N GLU A 189 -4.61 8.36 -22.72
CA GLU A 189 -4.30 7.29 -23.68
C GLU A 189 -3.06 6.51 -23.20
N VAL A 190 -3.20 5.19 -23.10
CA VAL A 190 -2.11 4.30 -22.72
C VAL A 190 -1.49 3.68 -23.97
N HIS A 191 -0.21 3.94 -24.18
CA HIS A 191 0.52 3.62 -25.39
C HIS A 191 1.36 2.34 -25.27
N SER A 192 1.69 1.71 -26.42
CA SER A 192 2.56 0.53 -26.45
C SER A 192 4.02 0.83 -26.08
N ASP A 193 4.49 2.03 -26.44
CA ASP A 193 5.86 2.51 -26.23
C ASP A 193 5.83 3.93 -25.61
N PRO A 194 6.93 4.41 -24.98
CA PRO A 194 6.96 5.72 -24.33
C PRO A 194 7.11 6.87 -25.34
N ASN A 195 6.15 6.99 -26.26
CA ASN A 195 6.05 8.07 -27.23
C ASN A 195 4.64 8.19 -27.82
N LEU A 196 4.29 9.41 -28.22
CA LEU A 196 2.98 9.77 -28.80
C LEU A 196 2.71 9.19 -30.20
N ARG A 197 3.70 8.56 -30.85
CA ARG A 197 3.52 7.98 -32.19
C ARG A 197 3.14 6.51 -32.15
N SER A 198 3.30 5.87 -31.00
CA SER A 198 2.99 4.47 -30.82
C SER A 198 1.49 4.28 -30.64
N GLU A 199 1.02 3.06 -30.90
CA GLU A 199 -0.41 2.74 -30.87
C GLU A 199 -0.97 2.91 -29.45
N SER A 200 -2.14 3.56 -29.34
CA SER A 200 -2.91 3.56 -28.09
C SER A 200 -3.56 2.19 -27.92
N VAL A 201 -3.21 1.51 -26.83
CA VAL A 201 -3.63 0.13 -26.52
C VAL A 201 -4.97 0.13 -25.78
N PHE A 202 -5.19 1.12 -24.91
CA PHE A 202 -6.43 1.36 -24.19
C PHE A 202 -6.41 2.77 -23.55
N ASN A 203 -7.57 3.26 -23.12
CA ASN A 203 -7.68 4.53 -22.39
C ASN A 203 -7.99 4.25 -20.92
N LEU A 204 -7.50 5.13 -20.04
CA LEU A 204 -7.82 5.15 -18.62
C LEU A 204 -8.44 6.48 -18.24
N HIS A 205 -9.26 6.46 -17.20
CA HIS A 205 -9.92 7.65 -16.67
C HIS A 205 -9.48 7.94 -15.23
N GLU A 206 -9.85 9.13 -14.77
CA GLU A 206 -9.53 9.58 -13.42
C GLU A 206 -10.01 8.60 -12.35
N GLY A 207 -9.23 8.46 -11.28
CA GLY A 207 -9.52 7.56 -10.17
C GLY A 207 -9.04 6.12 -10.35
N THR A 208 -8.63 5.73 -11.55
CA THR A 208 -8.11 4.39 -11.80
C THR A 208 -6.77 4.18 -11.08
N LYS A 209 -6.70 3.13 -10.25
CA LYS A 209 -5.48 2.71 -9.57
C LYS A 209 -4.61 1.84 -10.48
N VAL A 210 -3.33 2.21 -10.57
CA VAL A 210 -2.33 1.53 -11.40
C VAL A 210 -1.07 1.25 -10.60
N GLN A 211 -0.27 0.27 -11.05
CA GLN A 211 1.05 -0.02 -10.49
C GLN A 211 2.14 0.46 -11.44
N VAL A 212 2.99 1.39 -10.99
CA VAL A 212 4.10 1.93 -11.79
C VAL A 212 5.29 0.97 -11.74
N LEU A 213 5.68 0.45 -12.90
CA LEU A 213 6.75 -0.53 -13.05
C LEU A 213 8.11 0.10 -13.36
N GLU A 214 8.10 1.17 -14.17
CA GLU A 214 9.30 1.83 -14.71
C GLU A 214 8.94 3.26 -15.11
N SER A 215 9.91 4.17 -15.05
CA SER A 215 9.78 5.54 -15.57
C SER A 215 10.85 5.78 -16.63
N TYR A 216 10.48 6.52 -17.69
CA TYR A 216 11.34 6.82 -18.84
C TYR A 216 11.37 8.32 -19.13
N ASN A 217 12.56 8.91 -19.09
CA ASN A 217 12.80 10.34 -19.32
C ASN A 217 11.93 11.29 -18.47
N ASP A 218 11.45 10.83 -17.31
CA ASP A 218 10.48 11.52 -16.42
C ASP A 218 9.10 11.81 -17.03
N ASP A 219 8.98 11.84 -18.36
CA ASP A 219 7.74 12.11 -19.09
C ASP A 219 6.77 10.91 -19.14
N TRP A 220 7.30 9.68 -19.09
CA TRP A 220 6.51 8.46 -19.28
C TRP A 220 6.67 7.48 -18.13
N SER A 221 5.57 6.85 -17.75
CA SER A 221 5.53 5.80 -16.75
C SER A 221 4.91 4.53 -17.32
N LYS A 222 5.61 3.42 -17.20
CA LYS A 222 5.08 2.10 -17.55
C LYS A 222 4.22 1.61 -16.41
N ILE A 223 2.97 1.28 -16.69
CA ILE A 223 1.99 0.87 -15.69
C ILE A 223 1.52 -0.56 -15.90
N ARG A 224 0.97 -1.15 -14.83
CA ARG A 224 0.23 -2.40 -14.83
C ARG A 224 -1.11 -2.23 -14.12
N LEU A 225 -2.16 -2.73 -14.75
CA LEU A 225 -3.51 -2.80 -14.18
C LEU A 225 -3.71 -4.10 -13.39
N LYS A 226 -4.77 -4.15 -12.56
CA LYS A 226 -5.14 -5.35 -11.80
C LYS A 226 -5.53 -6.54 -12.68
N ASP A 227 -5.99 -6.29 -13.91
CA ASP A 227 -6.30 -7.32 -14.93
C ASP A 227 -5.04 -7.85 -15.65
N GLY A 228 -3.85 -7.31 -15.32
CA GLY A 228 -2.56 -7.71 -15.87
C GLY A 228 -2.13 -6.97 -17.14
N LYS A 229 -2.98 -6.13 -17.73
CA LYS A 229 -2.58 -5.29 -18.88
C LYS A 229 -1.49 -4.31 -18.49
N THR A 230 -0.64 -3.98 -19.46
CA THR A 230 0.47 -3.04 -19.29
C THR A 230 0.55 -2.09 -20.46
N GLY A 231 1.04 -0.89 -20.21
CA GLY A 231 1.36 0.10 -21.24
C GLY A 231 2.03 1.33 -20.63
N TRP A 232 2.28 2.35 -21.45
CA TRP A 232 2.93 3.60 -21.06
C TRP A 232 1.90 4.73 -20.99
N ILE A 233 1.89 5.44 -19.87
CA ILE A 233 1.05 6.61 -19.63
C ILE A 233 1.94 7.83 -19.38
N PRO A 234 1.53 9.06 -19.76
CA PRO A 234 2.23 10.26 -19.34
C PRO A 234 2.35 10.32 -17.81
N THR A 235 3.54 10.62 -17.29
CA THR A 235 3.79 10.66 -15.84
C THR A 235 2.98 11.77 -15.16
N GLU A 236 2.69 12.86 -15.87
CA GLU A 236 1.88 13.97 -15.35
C GLU A 236 0.41 13.58 -15.10
N ASP A 237 -0.09 12.55 -15.79
CA ASP A 237 -1.48 12.09 -15.68
C ASP A 237 -1.70 11.23 -14.43
N ILE A 238 -0.64 10.85 -13.72
CA ILE A 238 -0.71 9.97 -12.55
C ILE A 238 -0.08 10.62 -11.32
N LYS A 239 -0.57 10.24 -10.15
CA LYS A 239 0.00 10.64 -8.86
C LYS A 239 0.32 9.42 -8.00
N LEU A 240 1.59 9.29 -7.65
CA LEU A 240 2.09 8.20 -6.80
C LEU A 240 1.59 8.34 -5.36
N LEU A 241 1.21 7.22 -4.75
CA LEU A 241 0.71 7.20 -3.36
C LEU A 241 1.83 7.16 -2.32
N ASN A 242 3.03 6.70 -2.71
CA ASN A 242 4.15 6.44 -1.80
C ASN A 242 4.88 7.69 -1.28
N PHE A 243 4.52 8.89 -1.74
CA PHE A 243 5.08 10.14 -1.23
C PHE A 243 4.14 10.76 -0.22
N PHE A 244 4.60 11.01 1.01
CA PHE A 244 3.82 11.70 2.04
C PHE A 244 3.94 13.21 1.89
#